data_AF-A0A9Q8V5J7-F1
#
_entry.id   AF-A0A9Q8V5J7-F1
#
_cell.length_a   1.000
_cell.length_b   1.000
_cell.length_c   1.000
_cell.angle_alpha   90.00
_cell.angle_beta   90.00
_cell.angle_gamma   90.00
#
_symmetry.space_group_name_H-M   'P 1'
#
loop_
_entity.id
_entity.type
_entity.pdbx_description
1 polymer ?
#
loop_
_entity_poly.entity_id
_entity_poly.type
_entity_poly.pdbx_seq_one_letter_code
_entity_poly.pdbx_strand_id
1 'polypeptide(L)'
;MKKTLLAVVIGAFIVVGCGQKELSPLEIEQVSNLKSELAATEKSLSNAKLDQDKYAGGLIKALIQTRSEVLETNKALLQQRINAIESGAKIDIVIEGVQQNPELAKQLELEIAKAEEDIKAEKKDAEQYSGGLILSMKLATIATQEQTLAMLQQKYLSAKYGLMINDNAETVAVSKEPEKDGKVNLKNESADSAPALLPPENGPFGFKMGLTKKNIEDMTGADVKLVREEENLYIVSQSPKNNASFDSFGLVISPTVGLCQIRAIGKDIKNNSHGLQLQDKFWDLVKSLESIYGTSKRTDTLISGSIWQDPQYWMTALSKDERFLSARWKKQNEAMKDSDIVDIGVEARANSSSNGFLFLQYSFSNERDCLNEIESAKKSSL
;
A
#
# COMPACT_ATOMS: atom_id res chain seq x y z
N MET A 1 20.82 76.09 45.70
CA MET A 1 19.62 75.89 46.55
C MET A 1 18.50 75.30 45.68
N LYS A 2 17.72 74.35 46.24
CA LYS A 2 16.47 73.72 45.72
C LYS A 2 16.68 72.77 44.51
N LYS A 3 16.72 71.43 44.65
CA LYS A 3 15.66 70.45 45.03
C LYS A 3 14.31 70.72 44.32
N THR A 4 13.90 69.89 43.35
CA THR A 4 13.00 68.73 43.50
C THR A 4 12.63 68.07 42.16
N LEU A 5 12.67 66.71 42.15
CA LEU A 5 11.81 65.66 41.53
C LEU A 5 11.12 65.97 40.17
N LEU A 6 11.01 65.05 39.19
CA LEU A 6 10.51 63.67 39.29
C LEU A 6 10.69 62.91 37.95
N ALA A 7 11.18 61.67 38.05
CA ALA A 7 10.84 60.46 37.29
C ALA A 7 11.10 60.24 35.78
N VAL A 8 11.35 58.94 35.56
CA VAL A 8 11.25 58.14 34.33
C VAL A 8 12.51 58.09 33.47
N VAL A 9 13.45 57.20 33.81
CA VAL A 9 14.22 56.45 32.81
C VAL A 9 14.35 55.00 33.26
N ILE A 10 13.38 54.21 32.77
CA ILE A 10 13.52 52.87 32.20
C ILE A 10 14.61 52.01 32.87
N GLY A 11 14.18 51.23 33.87
CA GLY A 11 14.83 49.95 34.12
C GLY A 11 14.71 49.12 32.86
N ALA A 12 15.82 48.94 32.15
CA ALA A 12 15.96 47.93 31.11
C ALA A 12 15.82 46.56 31.79
N PHE A 13 14.58 46.12 31.97
CA PHE A 13 14.29 44.71 32.14
C PHE A 13 14.74 44.04 30.86
N ILE A 14 15.90 43.40 30.98
CA ILE A 14 16.38 42.33 30.14
C ILE A 14 15.29 41.25 30.19
N VAL A 15 14.30 41.35 29.31
CA VAL A 15 13.51 40.19 28.92
C VAL A 15 14.41 39.43 27.96
N VAL A 16 15.31 38.62 28.53
CA VAL A 16 15.78 37.39 27.89
C VAL A 16 14.55 36.51 27.79
N GLY A 17 13.73 36.81 26.80
CA GLY A 17 12.76 35.88 26.25
C GLY A 17 13.54 34.96 25.32
N CYS A 18 13.56 33.69 25.66
CA CYS A 18 14.14 32.55 24.93
C CYS A 18 14.50 32.87 23.46
N GLY A 19 15.79 32.78 23.13
CA GLY A 19 16.31 33.08 21.81
C GLY A 19 15.55 32.33 20.71
N GLN A 20 14.93 33.10 19.81
CA GLN A 20 14.63 32.59 18.47
C GLN A 20 15.98 32.31 17.82
N LYS A 21 16.29 31.03 17.63
CA LYS A 21 17.40 30.63 16.78
C LYS A 21 17.12 31.23 15.39
N GLU A 22 18.00 32.10 14.90
CA GLU A 22 17.89 32.61 13.54
C GLU A 22 17.96 31.41 12.58
N LEU A 23 16.96 31.32 11.69
CA LEU A 23 16.88 30.27 10.68
C LEU A 23 18.13 30.32 9.79
N SER A 24 18.71 29.16 9.49
CA SER A 24 19.78 29.07 8.50
C SER A 24 19.29 29.47 7.11
N PRO A 25 20.17 29.91 6.20
CA PRO A 25 19.79 30.23 4.82
C PRO A 25 19.02 29.10 4.11
N LEU A 26 19.37 27.84 4.39
CA LEU A 26 18.68 26.66 3.87
C LEU A 26 17.26 26.51 4.44
N GLU A 27 17.09 26.73 5.75
CA GLU A 27 15.78 26.69 6.40
C GLU A 27 14.87 27.83 5.90
N ILE A 28 15.43 29.02 5.65
CA ILE A 28 14.69 30.15 5.05
C ILE A 28 14.18 29.78 3.64
N GLU A 29 15.03 29.18 2.81
CA GLU A 29 14.65 28.73 1.47
C GLU A 29 13.57 27.63 1.53
N GLN A 30 13.71 26.65 2.42
CA GLN A 30 12.72 25.59 2.62
C GLN A 30 11.37 26.15 3.08
N VAL A 31 11.36 27.08 4.04
CA VAL A 31 10.13 27.74 4.51
C VAL A 31 9.48 28.56 3.41
N SER A 32 10.27 29.27 2.58
CA SER A 32 9.77 30.00 1.42
C SER A 32 9.05 29.07 0.43
N ASN A 33 9.68 27.94 0.09
CA ASN A 33 9.10 26.93 -0.78
C ASN A 33 7.80 26.35 -0.20
N LEU A 34 7.80 25.98 1.08
CA LEU A 34 6.61 25.47 1.78
C LEU A 34 5.45 26.49 1.81
N LYS A 35 5.75 27.79 1.97
CA LYS A 35 4.73 28.86 1.93
C LYS A 35 4.14 29.01 0.53
N SER A 36 4.93 28.83 -0.51
CA SER A 36 4.44 28.80 -1.90
C SER A 36 3.47 27.63 -2.13
N GLU A 37 3.87 26.43 -1.71
CA GLU A 37 3.03 25.21 -1.80
C GLU A 37 1.72 25.36 -0.99
N LEU A 38 1.80 26.01 0.19
CA LEU A 38 0.64 26.32 1.03
C LEU A 38 -0.34 27.25 0.31
N ALA A 39 0.16 28.34 -0.28
CA ALA A 39 -0.68 29.28 -1.02
C ALA A 39 -1.36 28.63 -2.24
N ALA A 40 -0.65 27.75 -2.96
CA ALA A 40 -1.22 26.99 -4.07
C ALA A 40 -2.31 26.01 -3.61
N THR A 41 -2.09 25.33 -2.48
CA THR A 41 -3.06 24.42 -1.85
C THR A 41 -4.31 25.17 -1.39
N GLU A 42 -4.15 26.33 -0.75
CA GLU A 42 -5.28 27.18 -0.33
C GLU A 42 -6.11 27.69 -1.49
N LYS A 43 -5.46 28.09 -2.59
CA LYS A 43 -6.15 28.47 -3.83
C LYS A 43 -6.97 27.30 -4.39
N SER A 44 -6.40 26.10 -4.42
CA SER A 44 -7.07 24.90 -4.90
C SER A 44 -8.27 24.52 -4.01
N LEU A 45 -8.13 24.65 -2.69
CA LEU A 45 -9.19 24.41 -1.73
C LEU A 45 -10.34 25.42 -1.90
N SER A 46 -10.02 26.70 -2.10
CA SER A 46 -11.02 27.75 -2.36
C SER A 46 -11.82 27.44 -3.63
N ASN A 47 -11.13 27.06 -4.71
CA ASN A 47 -11.78 26.67 -5.96
C ASN A 47 -12.67 25.44 -5.79
N ALA A 48 -12.21 24.41 -5.06
CA ALA A 48 -13.01 23.22 -4.79
C ALA A 48 -14.29 23.57 -4.01
N LYS A 49 -14.22 24.45 -3.00
CA LYS A 49 -15.41 24.91 -2.26
C LYS A 49 -16.39 25.67 -3.16
N LEU A 50 -15.89 26.58 -4.01
CA LEU A 50 -16.72 27.29 -4.99
C LEU A 50 -17.40 26.33 -5.99
N ASP A 51 -16.69 25.28 -6.42
CA ASP A 51 -17.25 24.27 -7.29
C ASP A 51 -18.28 23.39 -6.57
N GLN A 52 -18.06 23.08 -5.29
CA GLN A 52 -18.99 22.31 -4.45
C GLN A 52 -20.36 22.99 -4.35
N ASP A 53 -20.37 24.32 -4.20
CA ASP A 53 -21.59 25.12 -4.06
C ASP A 53 -22.46 25.13 -5.34
N LYS A 54 -21.89 24.76 -6.49
CA LYS A 54 -22.64 24.61 -7.75
C LYS A 54 -23.52 23.37 -7.76
N TYR A 55 -23.35 22.44 -6.82
CA TYR A 55 -24.05 21.16 -6.78
C TYR A 55 -24.86 21.00 -5.50
N ALA A 56 -26.17 20.75 -5.64
CA ALA A 56 -27.06 20.50 -4.51
C ALA A 56 -26.76 19.15 -3.81
N GLY A 57 -26.29 18.14 -4.56
CA GLY A 57 -25.99 16.79 -4.08
C GLY A 57 -25.39 15.89 -5.18
N GLY A 58 -25.28 14.59 -4.91
CA GLY A 58 -24.87 13.57 -5.90
C GLY A 58 -23.36 13.34 -5.98
N LEU A 59 -22.96 12.46 -6.91
CA LEU A 59 -21.58 11.96 -7.04
C LEU A 59 -20.54 13.09 -7.19
N ILE A 60 -20.82 14.08 -8.04
CA ILE A 60 -19.88 15.19 -8.29
C ILE A 60 -19.63 15.98 -7.00
N LYS A 61 -20.68 16.28 -6.23
CA LYS A 61 -20.53 16.97 -4.94
C LYS A 61 -19.73 16.13 -3.94
N ALA A 62 -19.99 14.82 -3.87
CA ALA A 62 -19.25 13.91 -2.99
C ALA A 62 -17.76 13.87 -3.34
N LEU A 63 -17.41 13.80 -4.63
CA LEU A 63 -16.02 13.84 -5.10
C LEU A 63 -15.33 15.17 -4.76
N ILE A 64 -16.02 16.31 -4.97
CA ILE A 64 -15.46 17.63 -4.62
C ILE A 64 -15.28 17.78 -3.10
N GLN A 65 -16.18 17.20 -2.30
CA GLN A 65 -16.05 17.19 -0.84
C GLN A 65 -14.81 16.40 -0.42
N THR A 66 -14.63 15.17 -0.91
CA THR A 66 -13.42 14.38 -0.63
C THR A 66 -12.14 15.10 -1.08
N ARG A 67 -12.19 15.82 -2.22
CA ARG A 67 -11.06 16.63 -2.70
C ARG A 67 -10.72 17.73 -1.70
N SER A 68 -11.74 18.40 -1.19
CA SER A 68 -11.58 19.47 -0.21
C SER A 68 -10.96 18.95 1.10
N GLU A 69 -11.36 17.76 1.56
CA GLU A 69 -10.80 17.12 2.76
C GLU A 69 -9.30 16.76 2.58
N VAL A 70 -8.91 16.24 1.41
CA VAL A 70 -7.50 15.99 1.07
C VAL A 70 -6.70 17.30 1.05
N LEU A 71 -7.24 18.35 0.43
CA LEU A 71 -6.57 19.65 0.36
C LEU A 71 -6.46 20.31 1.74
N GLU A 72 -7.44 20.13 2.62
CA GLU A 72 -7.36 20.58 4.03
C GLU A 72 -6.29 19.83 4.81
N THR A 73 -6.15 18.52 4.56
CA THR A 73 -5.06 17.71 5.14
C THR A 73 -3.70 18.21 4.65
N ASN A 74 -3.54 18.45 3.35
CA ASN A 74 -2.30 18.96 2.76
C ASN A 74 -1.93 20.33 3.35
N LYS A 75 -2.92 21.22 3.47
CA LYS A 75 -2.76 22.53 4.12
C LYS A 75 -2.24 22.36 5.56
N ALA A 76 -2.86 21.48 6.35
CA ALA A 76 -2.47 21.25 7.74
C ALA A 76 -1.03 20.73 7.86
N LEU A 77 -0.64 19.77 7.00
CA LEU A 77 0.71 19.19 6.99
C LEU A 77 1.77 20.23 6.62
N LEU A 78 1.51 21.05 5.59
CA LEU A 78 2.40 22.14 5.18
C LEU A 78 2.57 23.16 6.32
N GLN A 79 1.47 23.54 6.97
CA GLN A 79 1.48 24.50 8.06
C GLN A 79 2.19 23.97 9.30
N GLN A 80 1.99 22.70 9.64
CA GLN A 80 2.74 22.01 10.70
C GLN A 80 4.24 22.02 10.40
N ARG A 81 4.65 21.75 9.15
CA ARG A 81 6.06 21.75 8.76
C ARG A 81 6.69 23.14 8.83
N ILE A 82 5.99 24.17 8.34
CA ILE A 82 6.43 25.56 8.44
C ILE A 82 6.65 25.93 9.92
N ASN A 83 5.65 25.67 10.77
CA ASN A 83 5.72 25.98 12.20
C ASN A 83 6.88 25.25 12.88
N ALA A 84 7.12 23.98 12.54
CA ALA A 84 8.21 23.19 13.11
C ALA A 84 9.60 23.73 12.76
N ILE A 85 9.78 24.24 11.52
CA ILE A 85 11.03 24.87 11.10
C ILE A 85 11.17 26.25 11.76
N GLU A 86 10.13 27.08 11.70
CA GLU A 86 10.14 28.45 12.25
C GLU A 86 10.26 28.49 13.78
N SER A 87 9.83 27.45 14.51
CA SER A 87 9.95 27.40 15.97
C SER A 87 11.36 27.08 16.46
N GLY A 88 12.30 26.71 15.57
CA GLY A 88 13.70 26.41 15.91
C GLY A 88 13.88 25.27 16.92
N ALA A 89 12.85 24.45 17.13
CA ALA A 89 12.90 23.32 18.05
C ALA A 89 13.91 22.30 17.52
N LYS A 90 14.75 21.74 18.40
CA LYS A 90 15.51 20.54 18.05
C LYS A 90 14.51 19.44 17.70
N ILE A 91 14.27 19.25 16.41
CA ILE A 91 13.82 17.95 15.95
C ILE A 91 15.06 17.07 16.07
N ASP A 92 15.28 16.50 17.25
CA ASP A 92 16.00 15.24 17.33
C ASP A 92 15.13 14.30 16.48
N ILE A 93 15.51 14.10 15.22
CA ILE A 93 14.90 13.10 14.35
C ILE A 93 15.38 11.75 14.89
N VAL A 94 14.80 11.36 16.03
CA VAL A 94 14.61 9.96 16.41
C VAL A 94 13.11 9.73 16.22
N ILE A 95 12.72 9.77 14.96
CA ILE A 95 11.48 9.23 14.46
C ILE A 95 11.95 8.35 13.31
N GLU A 96 11.40 7.14 13.18
CA GLU A 96 11.46 6.33 11.96
C GLU A 96 10.76 7.09 10.82
N GLY A 97 11.32 8.23 10.42
CA GLY A 97 10.76 9.17 9.48
C GLY A 97 11.06 8.69 8.07
N VAL A 98 10.02 8.66 7.23
CA VAL A 98 10.18 8.52 5.79
C VAL A 98 11.12 9.63 5.32
N GLN A 99 12.35 9.24 4.96
CA GLN A 99 13.37 10.16 4.47
C GLN A 99 12.86 10.83 3.18
N GLN A 100 13.21 12.10 2.97
CA GLN A 100 12.92 12.79 1.70
C GLN A 100 13.35 11.90 0.54
N ASN A 101 12.46 11.73 -0.44
CA ASN A 101 12.69 10.90 -1.63
C ASN A 101 12.66 11.82 -2.87
N PRO A 102 13.80 12.45 -3.22
CA PRO A 102 13.84 13.43 -4.30
C PRO A 102 13.58 12.80 -5.67
N GLU A 103 13.95 11.53 -5.87
CA GLU A 103 13.64 10.79 -7.10
C GLU A 103 12.12 10.62 -7.28
N LEU A 104 11.44 10.17 -6.23
CA LEU A 104 9.97 10.03 -6.24
C LEU A 104 9.28 11.38 -6.38
N ALA A 105 9.76 12.42 -5.68
CA ALA A 105 9.22 13.78 -5.80
C ALA A 105 9.29 14.30 -7.25
N LYS A 106 10.40 14.05 -7.95
CA LYS A 106 10.57 14.43 -9.36
C LYS A 106 9.65 13.63 -10.30
N GLN A 107 9.44 12.35 -10.04
CA GLN A 107 8.48 11.54 -10.80
C GLN A 107 7.05 12.06 -10.61
N LEU A 108 6.66 12.32 -9.36
CA LEU A 108 5.33 12.85 -9.03
C LEU A 108 5.10 14.25 -9.60
N GLU A 109 6.13 15.10 -9.68
CA GLU A 109 6.05 16.41 -10.33
C GLU A 109 5.68 16.29 -11.81
N LEU A 110 6.27 15.33 -12.53
CA LEU A 110 5.92 15.05 -13.93
C LEU A 110 4.49 14.51 -14.08
N GLU A 111 4.07 13.62 -13.18
CA GLU A 111 2.70 13.09 -13.16
C GLU A 111 1.67 14.18 -12.85
N ILE A 112 1.95 15.08 -11.91
CA ILE A 112 1.13 16.23 -11.58
C ILE A 112 0.99 17.16 -12.79
N ALA A 113 2.10 17.51 -13.43
CA ALA A 113 2.08 18.38 -14.61
C ALA A 113 1.24 17.80 -15.75
N LYS A 114 1.37 16.49 -16.00
CA LYS A 114 0.55 15.79 -16.98
C LYS A 114 -0.93 15.77 -16.59
N ALA A 115 -1.24 15.44 -15.33
CA ALA A 115 -2.62 15.42 -14.85
C ALA A 115 -3.28 16.81 -14.95
N GLU A 116 -2.56 17.89 -14.67
CA GLU A 116 -3.05 19.26 -14.85
C GLU A 116 -3.35 19.60 -16.31
N GLU A 117 -2.50 19.14 -17.24
CA GLU A 117 -2.71 19.31 -18.68
C GLU A 117 -3.95 18.54 -19.17
N ASP A 118 -4.09 17.27 -18.75
CA ASP A 118 -5.22 16.41 -19.10
C ASP A 118 -6.54 16.98 -18.56
N ILE A 119 -6.57 17.43 -17.30
CA ILE A 119 -7.75 18.09 -16.69
C ILE A 119 -8.12 19.36 -17.45
N LYS A 120 -7.13 20.15 -17.87
CA LYS A 120 -7.36 21.37 -18.64
C LYS A 120 -7.96 21.05 -20.01
N ALA A 121 -7.48 20.00 -20.67
CA ALA A 121 -8.03 19.54 -21.94
C ALA A 121 -9.47 19.07 -21.79
N GLU A 122 -9.76 18.24 -20.78
CA GLU A 122 -11.12 17.74 -20.50
C GLU A 122 -12.09 18.87 -20.14
N LYS A 123 -11.65 19.87 -19.36
CA LYS A 123 -12.47 21.06 -19.07
C LYS A 123 -12.83 21.81 -20.34
N LYS A 124 -11.86 22.05 -21.22
CA LYS A 124 -12.09 22.71 -22.51
C LYS A 124 -13.02 21.91 -23.41
N ASP A 125 -12.92 20.59 -23.38
CA ASP A 125 -13.83 19.74 -24.14
C ASP A 125 -15.25 19.77 -23.56
N ALA A 126 -15.40 19.71 -22.24
CA ALA A 126 -16.69 19.80 -21.56
C ALA A 126 -17.43 21.11 -21.86
N GLU A 127 -16.72 22.23 -22.04
CA GLU A 127 -17.30 23.53 -22.43
C GLU A 127 -18.06 23.50 -23.77
N GLN A 128 -17.79 22.51 -24.63
CA GLN A 128 -18.50 22.35 -25.91
C GLN A 128 -19.92 21.80 -25.74
N TYR A 129 -20.26 21.29 -24.56
CA TYR A 129 -21.54 20.63 -24.30
C TYR A 129 -22.40 21.48 -23.36
N SER A 130 -23.70 21.56 -23.66
CA SER A 130 -24.68 22.30 -22.86
C SER A 130 -25.69 21.35 -22.24
N GLY A 131 -25.55 21.08 -20.95
CA GLY A 131 -26.46 20.22 -20.17
C GLY A 131 -26.46 18.75 -20.60
N GLY A 132 -27.39 17.98 -20.02
CA GLY A 132 -27.62 16.58 -20.36
C GLY A 132 -26.56 15.60 -19.85
N LEU A 133 -26.78 14.31 -20.15
CA LEU A 133 -25.96 13.21 -19.62
C LEU A 133 -24.49 13.29 -20.05
N ILE A 134 -24.20 13.73 -21.27
CA ILE A 134 -22.82 13.84 -21.78
C ILE A 134 -22.03 14.85 -20.94
N LEU A 135 -22.59 16.05 -20.72
CA LEU A 135 -21.96 17.04 -19.85
C LEU A 135 -21.83 16.50 -18.42
N SER A 136 -22.86 15.84 -17.88
CA SER A 136 -22.79 15.24 -16.54
C SER A 136 -21.68 14.20 -16.39
N MET A 137 -21.49 13.34 -17.39
CA MET A 137 -20.41 12.35 -17.40
C MET A 137 -19.04 13.03 -17.48
N LYS A 138 -18.88 14.05 -18.32
CA LYS A 138 -17.63 14.82 -18.42
C LYS A 138 -17.28 15.54 -17.12
N LEU A 139 -18.26 16.18 -16.48
CA LEU A 139 -18.05 16.82 -15.18
C LEU A 139 -17.69 15.81 -14.09
N ALA A 140 -18.27 14.61 -14.10
CA ALA A 140 -17.89 13.53 -13.19
C ALA A 140 -16.46 13.04 -13.43
N THR A 141 -16.04 12.90 -14.70
CA THR A 141 -14.66 12.56 -15.07
C THR A 141 -13.69 13.65 -14.59
N ILE A 142 -13.98 14.92 -14.87
CA ILE A 142 -13.15 16.05 -14.43
C ILE A 142 -13.02 16.06 -12.90
N ALA A 143 -14.14 15.92 -12.16
CA ALA A 143 -14.11 15.88 -10.70
C ALA A 143 -13.25 14.71 -10.18
N THR A 144 -13.28 13.56 -10.84
CA THR A 144 -12.46 12.38 -10.50
C THR A 144 -10.97 12.62 -10.77
N GLN A 145 -10.65 13.26 -11.90
CA GLN A 145 -9.27 13.64 -12.23
C GLN A 145 -8.72 14.67 -11.23
N GLU A 146 -9.52 15.67 -10.85
CA GLU A 146 -9.14 16.66 -9.84
C GLU A 146 -8.94 16.06 -8.44
N GLN A 147 -9.75 15.05 -8.08
CA GLN A 147 -9.53 14.26 -6.88
C GLN A 147 -8.17 13.54 -6.93
N THR A 148 -7.86 12.93 -8.07
CA THR A 148 -6.60 12.22 -8.30
C THR A 148 -5.40 13.18 -8.22
N LEU A 149 -5.52 14.37 -8.80
CA LEU A 149 -4.51 15.42 -8.71
C LEU A 149 -4.23 15.81 -7.26
N ALA A 150 -5.26 15.99 -6.43
CA ALA A 150 -5.08 16.32 -5.01
C ALA A 150 -4.33 15.22 -4.24
N MET A 151 -4.57 13.95 -4.57
CA MET A 151 -3.83 12.81 -4.00
C MET A 151 -2.38 12.74 -4.48
N LEU A 152 -2.12 13.02 -5.76
CA LEU A 152 -0.75 13.11 -6.30
C LEU A 152 0.03 14.23 -5.60
N GLN A 153 -0.59 15.39 -5.42
CA GLN A 153 -0.02 16.51 -4.67
C GLN A 153 0.29 16.11 -3.23
N GLN A 154 -0.61 15.41 -2.54
CA GLN A 154 -0.37 14.91 -1.19
C GLN A 154 0.86 13.98 -1.12
N LYS A 155 0.98 13.04 -2.06
CA LYS A 155 2.15 12.14 -2.16
C LYS A 155 3.43 12.91 -2.45
N TYR A 156 3.37 13.88 -3.35
CA TYR A 156 4.51 14.73 -3.70
C TYR A 156 4.99 15.52 -2.49
N LEU A 157 4.08 16.12 -1.72
CA LEU A 157 4.43 16.83 -0.49
C LEU A 157 5.07 15.92 0.56
N SER A 158 4.56 14.68 0.69
CA SER A 158 5.17 13.67 1.56
C SER A 158 6.57 13.30 1.09
N ALA A 159 6.76 12.99 -0.20
CA ALA A 159 8.07 12.62 -0.77
C ALA A 159 9.09 13.76 -0.70
N LYS A 160 8.67 15.00 -1.01
CA LYS A 160 9.55 16.18 -1.08
C LYS A 160 9.94 16.70 0.29
N TYR A 161 9.03 16.68 1.27
CA TYR A 161 9.24 17.32 2.57
C TYR A 161 9.25 16.35 3.76
N GLY A 162 9.04 15.05 3.54
CA GLY A 162 8.99 14.04 4.60
C GLY A 162 7.79 14.19 5.51
N LEU A 163 6.61 14.55 4.96
CA LEU A 163 5.38 14.74 5.74
C LEU A 163 4.71 13.38 6.01
N MET A 164 4.46 13.09 7.29
CA MET A 164 3.72 11.89 7.70
C MET A 164 2.22 12.07 7.42
N ILE A 165 1.65 11.19 6.61
CA ILE A 165 0.20 11.11 6.40
C ILE A 165 -0.33 10.13 7.45
N ASN A 166 -1.03 10.64 8.47
CA ASN A 166 -1.76 9.78 9.39
C ASN A 166 -3.11 9.42 8.77
N ASP A 167 -3.27 8.18 8.32
CA ASP A 167 -4.57 7.61 7.95
C ASP A 167 -5.42 7.40 9.21
N ASN A 168 -5.99 8.48 9.76
CA ASN A 168 -6.90 8.40 10.90
C ASN A 168 -8.20 9.17 10.62
N ALA A 169 -9.14 8.49 9.97
CA ALA A 169 -10.57 8.70 10.18
C ALA A 169 -11.26 7.33 10.22
N GLU A 170 -11.78 7.01 11.42
CA GLU A 170 -12.65 5.88 11.79
C GLU A 170 -12.01 4.49 11.97
N THR A 171 -11.64 4.18 13.22
CA THR A 171 -12.42 3.22 14.02
C THR A 171 -12.19 3.47 15.51
N VAL A 172 -13.29 3.77 16.21
CA VAL A 172 -13.39 3.76 17.66
C VAL A 172 -13.52 2.30 18.11
N ALA A 173 -12.48 1.75 18.74
CA ALA A 173 -12.57 0.77 19.82
C ALA A 173 -11.17 0.46 20.38
N VAL A 174 -10.68 1.33 21.26
CA VAL A 174 -9.55 1.02 22.16
C VAL A 174 -10.09 0.81 23.56
N SER A 175 -10.03 -0.43 24.03
CA SER A 175 -9.91 -0.76 25.45
C SER A 175 -8.57 -1.49 25.60
N LYS A 176 -7.50 -0.71 25.79
CA LYS A 176 -6.79 -0.52 27.07
C LYS A 176 -6.11 -1.81 27.58
N GLU A 177 -4.83 -1.95 27.25
CA GLU A 177 -3.86 -2.50 28.21
C GLU A 177 -3.64 -1.51 29.35
N PRO A 178 -3.27 -2.00 30.55
CA PRO A 178 -2.42 -1.27 31.46
C PRO A 178 -1.04 -1.94 31.54
N GLU A 179 0.00 -1.16 31.25
CA GLU A 179 1.36 -1.41 31.71
C GLU A 179 1.42 -1.53 33.24
N LYS A 180 2.34 -2.37 33.75
CA LYS A 180 3.28 -1.89 34.76
C LYS A 180 4.57 -2.71 34.88
N ASP A 181 5.62 -1.92 34.87
CA ASP A 181 7.03 -2.10 35.23
C ASP A 181 7.28 -2.88 36.55
N GLY A 182 8.42 -3.59 36.62
CA GLY A 182 8.86 -4.29 37.82
C GLY A 182 10.03 -5.26 37.62
N LYS A 183 11.27 -4.75 37.72
CA LYS A 183 12.52 -5.52 37.85
C LYS A 183 12.43 -6.62 38.95
N VAL A 184 12.77 -7.88 38.63
CA VAL A 184 13.34 -8.84 39.61
C VAL A 184 14.41 -9.74 38.95
N ASN A 185 15.37 -10.04 39.81
CA ASN A 185 16.67 -10.69 39.71
C ASN A 185 16.66 -12.18 39.30
N LEU A 186 17.84 -12.64 38.88
CA LEU A 186 18.22 -14.03 38.57
C LEU A 186 17.80 -15.04 39.66
N LYS A 187 17.20 -16.17 39.26
CA LYS A 187 17.57 -17.55 39.63
C LYS A 187 16.71 -18.61 38.92
N ASN A 188 17.38 -19.68 38.51
CA ASN A 188 16.86 -20.93 37.96
C ASN A 188 15.69 -21.52 38.77
N GLU A 189 14.65 -22.01 38.08
CA GLU A 189 14.31 -23.44 37.96
C GLU A 189 13.06 -23.61 37.05
N SER A 190 12.93 -24.81 36.51
CA SER A 190 12.25 -25.26 35.28
C SER A 190 10.71 -25.41 35.28
N ALA A 191 10.18 -25.59 34.06
CA ALA A 191 8.80 -25.87 33.59
C ALA A 191 7.94 -24.61 33.32
N ASP A 192 7.38 -24.39 32.13
CA ASP A 192 6.64 -25.33 31.28
C ASP A 192 6.80 -24.98 29.79
N SER A 193 6.93 -26.01 28.97
CA SER A 193 7.34 -25.97 27.56
C SER A 193 6.18 -25.64 26.63
N ALA A 194 6.22 -24.47 25.98
CA ALA A 194 5.64 -24.38 24.64
C ALA A 194 6.43 -25.35 23.74
N PRO A 195 5.78 -26.24 22.96
CA PRO A 195 6.49 -27.12 22.05
C PRO A 195 7.37 -26.29 21.12
N ALA A 196 8.66 -26.63 21.05
CA ALA A 196 9.55 -26.01 20.08
C ALA A 196 9.04 -26.37 18.67
N LEU A 197 8.73 -25.35 17.87
CA LEU A 197 8.28 -25.55 16.49
C LEU A 197 9.35 -26.29 15.69
N LEU A 198 8.90 -27.16 14.77
CA LEU A 198 9.82 -27.82 13.83
C LEU A 198 10.54 -26.78 12.95
N PRO A 199 11.82 -27.00 12.62
CA PRO A 199 12.60 -26.04 11.84
C PRO A 199 12.05 -25.91 10.41
N PRO A 200 12.19 -24.74 9.76
CA PRO A 200 11.80 -24.56 8.37
C PRO A 200 12.60 -25.44 7.40
N GLU A 201 11.94 -25.89 6.34
CA GLU A 201 12.56 -26.68 5.27
C GLU A 201 13.17 -25.78 4.16
N ASN A 202 13.80 -26.42 3.18
CA ASN A 202 14.53 -25.73 2.11
C ASN A 202 13.65 -25.27 0.92
N GLY A 203 12.36 -25.56 0.90
CA GLY A 203 11.47 -25.09 -0.17
C GLY A 203 10.79 -23.74 0.11
N PRO A 204 9.89 -23.30 -0.78
CA PRO A 204 9.22 -22.00 -0.73
C PRO A 204 8.51 -21.78 0.61
N PHE A 205 8.70 -20.58 1.19
CA PHE A 205 8.15 -20.19 2.50
C PHE A 205 8.54 -21.13 3.66
N GLY A 206 9.58 -21.96 3.48
CA GLY A 206 9.99 -22.95 4.46
C GLY A 206 9.16 -24.24 4.45
N PHE A 207 8.32 -24.43 3.43
CA PHE A 207 7.62 -25.69 3.18
C PHE A 207 8.42 -26.59 2.24
N LYS A 208 8.12 -27.89 2.26
CA LYS A 208 8.71 -28.88 1.35
C LYS A 208 7.64 -29.80 0.80
N MET A 209 7.87 -30.30 -0.42
CA MET A 209 7.08 -31.37 -1.00
C MET A 209 6.92 -32.53 -0.01
N GLY A 210 5.70 -33.06 0.08
CA GLY A 210 5.40 -34.25 0.88
C GLY A 210 5.13 -34.01 2.37
N LEU A 211 5.18 -32.77 2.85
CA LEU A 211 4.80 -32.47 4.23
C LEU A 211 3.34 -32.85 4.51
N THR A 212 3.12 -33.50 5.65
CA THR A 212 1.75 -33.78 6.11
C THR A 212 1.13 -32.53 6.73
N LYS A 213 -0.21 -32.51 6.85
CA LYS A 213 -0.93 -31.47 7.60
C LYS A 213 -0.32 -31.28 9.00
N LYS A 214 -0.07 -32.38 9.71
CA LYS A 214 0.51 -32.35 11.06
C LYS A 214 1.90 -31.71 11.09
N ASN A 215 2.77 -32.05 10.13
CA ASN A 215 4.10 -31.42 10.08
C ASN A 215 3.99 -29.91 9.88
N ILE A 216 3.06 -29.44 9.04
CA ILE A 216 2.84 -28.01 8.81
C ILE A 216 2.34 -27.32 10.08
N GLU A 217 1.40 -27.92 10.81
CA GLU A 217 0.95 -27.42 12.12
C GLU A 217 2.11 -27.34 13.11
N ASP A 218 2.91 -28.41 13.23
CA ASP A 218 4.05 -28.48 14.13
C ASP A 218 5.19 -27.51 13.73
N MET A 219 5.29 -27.10 12.45
CA MET A 219 6.25 -26.10 11.96
C MET A 219 5.78 -24.65 12.11
N THR A 220 4.47 -24.41 11.98
CA THR A 220 3.90 -23.04 12.00
C THR A 220 3.38 -22.63 13.36
N GLY A 221 3.00 -23.59 14.20
CA GLY A 221 2.27 -23.33 15.45
C GLY A 221 0.83 -22.86 15.20
N ALA A 222 0.34 -22.97 13.97
CA ALA A 222 -0.98 -22.52 13.56
C ALA A 222 -1.86 -23.70 13.11
N ASP A 223 -3.16 -23.57 13.32
CA ASP A 223 -4.16 -24.53 12.86
C ASP A 223 -4.29 -24.49 11.33
N VAL A 224 -4.21 -25.67 10.69
CA VAL A 224 -4.31 -25.83 9.24
C VAL A 224 -5.73 -26.25 8.89
N LYS A 225 -6.54 -25.29 8.42
CA LYS A 225 -7.98 -25.46 8.25
C LYS A 225 -8.33 -25.96 6.86
N LEU A 226 -9.11 -27.04 6.78
CA LEU A 226 -9.65 -27.51 5.51
C LEU A 226 -10.72 -26.51 5.02
N VAL A 227 -10.60 -26.04 3.78
CA VAL A 227 -11.53 -25.07 3.18
C VAL A 227 -12.24 -25.60 1.93
N ARG A 228 -11.66 -26.60 1.26
CA ARG A 228 -12.31 -27.35 0.17
C ARG A 228 -11.88 -28.81 0.20
N GLU A 229 -12.80 -29.68 0.59
CA GLU A 229 -12.57 -31.11 0.72
C GLU A 229 -12.27 -31.77 -0.63
N GLU A 230 -12.99 -31.36 -1.66
CA GLU A 230 -12.84 -31.85 -3.03
C GLU A 230 -11.50 -31.46 -3.68
N GLU A 231 -10.77 -30.50 -3.13
CA GLU A 231 -9.43 -30.14 -3.61
C GLU A 231 -8.34 -30.57 -2.63
N ASN A 232 -8.68 -31.17 -1.48
CA ASN A 232 -7.78 -31.30 -0.34
C ASN A 232 -7.05 -29.96 -0.04
N LEU A 233 -7.78 -28.85 -0.14
CA LEU A 233 -7.23 -27.51 0.03
C LEU A 233 -7.40 -27.06 1.48
N TYR A 234 -6.26 -26.82 2.11
CA TYR A 234 -6.15 -26.29 3.45
C TYR A 234 -5.68 -24.83 3.41
N ILE A 235 -5.96 -24.07 4.46
CA ILE A 235 -5.47 -22.69 4.62
C ILE A 235 -4.77 -22.52 5.96
N VAL A 236 -3.68 -21.75 5.95
CA VAL A 236 -2.94 -21.32 7.14
C VAL A 236 -2.49 -19.86 6.96
N SER A 237 -2.48 -19.07 8.03
CA SER A 237 -2.09 -17.64 8.00
C SER A 237 -0.60 -17.40 8.27
N GLN A 238 0.17 -18.47 8.54
CA GLN A 238 1.58 -18.41 8.89
C GLN A 238 2.37 -19.40 8.05
N SER A 239 3.62 -19.04 7.75
CA SER A 239 4.58 -19.92 7.08
C SER A 239 5.85 -20.07 7.92
N PRO A 240 6.56 -21.21 7.83
CA PRO A 240 7.79 -21.45 8.61
C PRO A 240 8.88 -20.40 8.35
N LYS A 241 8.99 -19.89 7.11
CA LYS A 241 9.77 -18.69 6.78
C LYS A 241 8.81 -17.53 6.53
N ASN A 242 8.83 -16.54 7.41
CA ASN A 242 7.94 -15.38 7.34
C ASN A 242 8.16 -14.58 6.05
N ASN A 243 7.07 -14.14 5.42
CA ASN A 243 7.08 -13.22 4.30
C ASN A 243 5.97 -12.18 4.47
N ALA A 244 6.35 -10.91 4.63
CA ALA A 244 5.42 -9.83 4.92
C ALA A 244 4.44 -9.48 3.78
N SER A 245 4.63 -10.03 2.58
CA SER A 245 3.84 -9.72 1.38
C SER A 245 2.56 -10.57 1.25
N PHE A 246 2.47 -11.68 1.99
CA PHE A 246 1.37 -12.65 1.90
C PHE A 246 0.62 -12.76 3.22
N ASP A 247 -0.70 -12.82 3.17
CA ASP A 247 -1.58 -12.92 4.35
C ASP A 247 -2.00 -14.35 4.66
N SER A 248 -2.03 -15.21 3.65
CA SER A 248 -2.43 -16.61 3.82
C SER A 248 -1.86 -17.53 2.75
N PHE A 249 -1.81 -18.82 3.09
CA PHE A 249 -1.28 -19.88 2.25
C PHE A 249 -2.33 -20.97 2.09
N GLY A 250 -2.83 -21.14 0.86
CA GLY A 250 -3.59 -22.31 0.44
C GLY A 250 -2.63 -23.46 0.17
N LEU A 251 -2.82 -24.61 0.82
CA LEU A 251 -1.96 -25.77 0.74
C LEU A 251 -2.77 -26.96 0.23
N VAL A 252 -2.38 -27.55 -0.90
CA VAL A 252 -3.00 -28.79 -1.38
C VAL A 252 -2.22 -29.96 -0.80
N ILE A 253 -2.86 -30.71 0.09
CA ILE A 253 -2.22 -31.77 0.89
C ILE A 253 -2.94 -33.08 0.64
N SER A 254 -2.30 -33.98 -0.09
CA SER A 254 -2.81 -35.33 -0.27
C SER A 254 -2.59 -36.18 1.00
N PRO A 255 -3.56 -37.03 1.38
CA PRO A 255 -3.38 -38.02 2.43
C PRO A 255 -2.22 -39.00 2.21
N THR A 256 -1.89 -39.33 0.95
CA THR A 256 -0.87 -40.34 0.63
C THR A 256 0.50 -39.74 0.28
N VAL A 257 0.54 -38.68 -0.53
CA VAL A 257 1.79 -38.07 -1.03
C VAL A 257 2.14 -36.74 -0.36
N GLY A 258 1.29 -36.25 0.55
CA GLY A 258 1.52 -35.01 1.31
C GLY A 258 1.36 -33.72 0.48
N LEU A 259 1.99 -32.64 0.95
CA LEU A 259 1.95 -31.32 0.31
C LEU A 259 2.46 -31.40 -1.13
N CYS A 260 1.64 -30.92 -2.07
CA CYS A 260 1.94 -30.98 -3.50
C CYS A 260 1.83 -29.63 -4.22
N GLN A 261 1.15 -28.66 -3.60
CA GLN A 261 1.01 -27.31 -4.14
C GLN A 261 0.91 -26.27 -3.03
N ILE A 262 1.53 -25.11 -3.22
CA ILE A 262 1.41 -23.93 -2.35
C ILE A 262 0.77 -22.81 -3.17
N ARG A 263 -0.24 -22.15 -2.60
CA ARG A 263 -0.96 -21.00 -3.15
C ARG A 263 -0.87 -19.84 -2.16
N ALA A 264 0.15 -19.01 -2.27
CA ALA A 264 0.32 -17.84 -1.42
C ALA A 264 -0.56 -16.69 -1.93
N ILE A 265 -1.38 -16.16 -1.03
CA ILE A 265 -2.35 -15.08 -1.29
C ILE A 265 -1.81 -13.79 -0.68
N GLY A 266 -1.52 -12.82 -1.55
CA GLY A 266 -0.99 -11.52 -1.18
C GLY A 266 -1.97 -10.68 -0.39
N LYS A 267 -1.44 -9.67 0.29
CA LYS A 267 -2.24 -8.60 0.89
C LYS A 267 -3.07 -7.88 -0.15
N ASP A 268 -4.21 -7.33 0.30
CA ASP A 268 -4.99 -6.39 -0.48
C ASP A 268 -4.16 -5.14 -0.81
N ILE A 269 -4.06 -4.83 -2.09
CA ILE A 269 -3.39 -3.66 -2.65
C ILE A 269 -4.49 -2.72 -3.12
N LYS A 270 -4.59 -1.57 -2.46
CA LYS A 270 -5.44 -0.46 -2.91
C LYS A 270 -4.85 0.12 -4.20
N ASN A 271 -5.71 0.25 -5.21
CA ASN A 271 -5.35 0.68 -6.55
C ASN A 271 -6.31 1.77 -7.03
N ASN A 272 -5.84 2.60 -7.96
CA ASN A 272 -6.75 3.34 -8.83
C ASN A 272 -7.24 2.43 -9.99
N SER A 273 -8.15 2.93 -10.83
CA SER A 273 -8.72 2.14 -11.93
C SER A 273 -7.68 1.70 -12.99
N HIS A 274 -6.52 2.33 -13.03
CA HIS A 274 -5.39 2.00 -13.91
C HIS A 274 -4.50 0.86 -13.37
N GLY A 275 -4.61 0.53 -12.07
CA GLY A 275 -3.92 -0.63 -11.49
C GLY A 275 -2.41 -0.51 -11.37
N LEU A 276 -1.86 0.70 -11.37
CA LEU A 276 -0.40 0.92 -11.36
C LEU A 276 0.28 0.31 -10.12
N GLN A 277 -0.33 0.44 -8.94
CA GLN A 277 0.27 -0.10 -7.71
C GLN A 277 0.36 -1.63 -7.75
N LEU A 278 -0.64 -2.30 -8.30
CA LEU A 278 -0.66 -3.75 -8.48
C LEU A 278 0.39 -4.21 -9.50
N GLN A 279 0.52 -3.48 -10.61
CA GLN A 279 1.53 -3.76 -11.64
C GLN A 279 2.94 -3.61 -11.08
N ASP A 280 3.22 -2.55 -10.32
CA ASP A 280 4.53 -2.33 -9.71
C ASP A 280 4.88 -3.47 -8.73
N LYS A 281 3.95 -3.81 -7.82
CA LYS A 281 4.14 -4.92 -6.89
C LYS A 281 4.31 -6.27 -7.61
N PHE A 282 3.58 -6.47 -8.69
CA PHE A 282 3.72 -7.65 -9.54
C PHE A 282 5.13 -7.74 -10.11
N TRP A 283 5.64 -6.65 -10.70
CA TRP A 283 6.96 -6.63 -11.31
C TRP A 283 8.10 -6.71 -10.29
N ASP A 284 7.93 -6.13 -9.11
CA ASP A 284 8.86 -6.29 -7.99
C ASP A 284 8.97 -7.76 -7.58
N LEU A 285 7.83 -8.44 -7.38
CA LEU A 285 7.80 -9.86 -7.03
C LEU A 285 8.42 -10.73 -8.13
N VAL A 286 8.05 -10.48 -9.40
CA VAL A 286 8.62 -11.21 -10.54
C VAL A 286 10.14 -11.01 -10.60
N LYS A 287 10.64 -9.79 -10.44
CA LYS A 287 12.08 -9.51 -10.43
C LYS A 287 12.81 -10.24 -9.29
N SER A 288 12.22 -10.27 -8.09
CA SER A 288 12.75 -11.04 -6.96
C SER A 288 12.76 -12.54 -7.23
N LEU A 289 11.76 -13.09 -7.92
CA LEU A 289 11.73 -14.50 -8.28
C LEU A 289 12.68 -14.81 -9.43
N GLU A 290 12.87 -13.90 -10.39
CA GLU A 290 13.79 -14.10 -11.50
C GLU A 290 15.26 -14.14 -11.05
N SER A 291 15.62 -13.50 -9.94
CA SER A 291 16.97 -13.61 -9.37
C SER A 291 17.24 -14.98 -8.75
N ILE A 292 16.20 -15.75 -8.41
CA ILE A 292 16.29 -17.09 -7.82
C ILE A 292 16.09 -18.17 -8.89
N TYR A 293 15.04 -18.03 -9.70
CA TYR A 293 14.55 -19.05 -10.63
C TYR A 293 14.87 -18.77 -12.09
N GLY A 294 15.56 -17.66 -12.40
CA GLY A 294 15.89 -17.25 -13.76
C GLY A 294 14.70 -16.61 -14.49
N THR A 295 14.81 -16.44 -15.81
CA THR A 295 13.81 -15.69 -16.60
C THR A 295 12.44 -16.38 -16.64
N SER A 296 11.39 -15.60 -16.42
CA SER A 296 10.00 -16.04 -16.51
C SER A 296 9.43 -15.89 -17.92
N LYS A 297 8.40 -16.69 -18.25
CA LYS A 297 7.49 -16.39 -19.36
C LYS A 297 6.40 -15.44 -18.87
N ARG A 298 6.40 -14.21 -19.37
CA ARG A 298 5.47 -13.14 -18.98
C ARG A 298 4.29 -13.07 -19.95
N THR A 299 3.11 -12.77 -19.43
CA THR A 299 1.88 -12.55 -20.18
C THR A 299 1.20 -11.31 -19.60
N ASP A 300 0.93 -10.32 -20.45
CA ASP A 300 -0.05 -9.26 -20.19
C ASP A 300 -0.95 -9.21 -21.41
N THR A 301 -2.18 -9.70 -21.29
CA THR A 301 -3.07 -9.87 -22.43
C THR A 301 -4.50 -9.57 -22.05
N LEU A 302 -5.15 -8.77 -22.88
CA LEU A 302 -6.59 -8.53 -22.87
C LEU A 302 -7.25 -9.49 -23.85
N ILE A 303 -8.36 -10.14 -23.45
CA ILE A 303 -9.15 -11.00 -24.31
C ILE A 303 -9.64 -10.21 -25.52
N SER A 304 -9.59 -10.84 -26.69
CA SER A 304 -10.08 -10.24 -27.93
C SER A 304 -11.57 -9.91 -27.83
N GLY A 305 -11.94 -8.68 -28.19
CA GLY A 305 -13.32 -8.20 -28.12
C GLY A 305 -13.74 -7.63 -26.77
N SER A 306 -12.85 -7.60 -25.76
CA SER A 306 -13.10 -6.88 -24.52
C SER A 306 -13.38 -5.41 -24.81
N ILE A 307 -14.35 -4.82 -24.10
CA ILE A 307 -14.66 -3.38 -24.18
C ILE A 307 -13.78 -2.54 -23.24
N TRP A 308 -13.05 -3.19 -22.33
CA TRP A 308 -12.21 -2.55 -21.31
C TRP A 308 -10.78 -2.29 -21.81
N GLN A 309 -10.67 -1.73 -23.02
CA GLN A 309 -9.39 -1.57 -23.72
C GLN A 309 -8.60 -0.35 -23.22
N ASP A 310 -9.31 0.68 -22.76
CA ASP A 310 -8.68 1.92 -22.33
C ASP A 310 -7.91 1.72 -21.01
N PRO A 311 -6.75 2.39 -20.82
CA PRO A 311 -5.91 2.22 -19.64
C PRO A 311 -6.63 2.42 -18.30
N GLN A 312 -7.62 3.32 -18.27
CA GLN A 312 -8.42 3.59 -17.07
C GLN A 312 -9.31 2.42 -16.63
N TYR A 313 -9.53 1.43 -17.49
CA TYR A 313 -10.31 0.23 -17.19
C TYR A 313 -9.44 -0.99 -16.91
N TRP A 314 -8.13 -0.82 -16.75
CA TRP A 314 -7.20 -1.92 -16.53
C TRP A 314 -7.63 -2.83 -15.36
N MET A 315 -7.95 -2.24 -14.20
CA MET A 315 -8.43 -3.01 -13.03
C MET A 315 -9.81 -3.64 -13.27
N THR A 316 -10.67 -2.97 -14.02
CA THR A 316 -11.98 -3.53 -14.39
C THR A 316 -11.81 -4.78 -15.25
N ALA A 317 -10.98 -4.69 -16.30
CA ALA A 317 -10.66 -5.82 -17.16
C ALA A 317 -10.08 -7.00 -16.37
N LEU A 318 -9.18 -6.70 -15.41
CA LEU A 318 -8.61 -7.72 -14.53
C LEU A 318 -9.68 -8.36 -13.61
N SER A 319 -10.56 -7.56 -13.00
CA SER A 319 -11.61 -8.06 -12.10
C SER A 319 -12.74 -8.82 -12.81
N LYS A 320 -12.83 -8.69 -14.13
CA LYS A 320 -13.78 -9.39 -15.00
C LYS A 320 -13.18 -10.60 -15.69
N ASP A 321 -11.95 -10.98 -15.33
CA ASP A 321 -11.20 -12.07 -15.97
C ASP A 321 -11.04 -11.87 -17.49
N GLU A 322 -11.05 -10.62 -17.94
CA GLU A 322 -10.86 -10.25 -19.35
C GLU A 322 -9.42 -9.80 -19.63
N ARG A 323 -8.64 -9.48 -18.59
CA ARG A 323 -7.20 -9.22 -18.69
C ARG A 323 -6.42 -10.16 -17.79
N PHE A 324 -5.30 -10.65 -18.27
CA PHE A 324 -4.40 -11.53 -17.53
C PHE A 324 -3.00 -10.93 -17.47
N LEU A 325 -2.55 -10.57 -16.27
CA LEU A 325 -1.15 -10.24 -15.99
C LEU A 325 -0.53 -11.40 -15.18
N SER A 326 0.38 -12.15 -15.79
CA SER A 326 1.02 -13.31 -15.18
C SER A 326 2.47 -13.53 -15.61
N ALA A 327 3.21 -14.24 -14.77
CA ALA A 327 4.58 -14.69 -15.04
C ALA A 327 4.72 -16.15 -14.61
N ARG A 328 5.35 -16.97 -15.45
CA ARG A 328 5.43 -18.42 -15.22
C ARG A 328 6.82 -18.98 -15.46
N TRP A 329 7.27 -19.85 -14.57
CA TRP A 329 8.51 -20.61 -14.70
C TRP A 329 8.18 -22.08 -14.88
N LYS A 330 8.48 -22.61 -16.08
CA LYS A 330 8.38 -24.04 -16.41
C LYS A 330 9.72 -24.67 -16.76
N LYS A 331 10.70 -23.85 -17.15
CA LYS A 331 12.02 -24.34 -17.51
C LYS A 331 12.78 -24.63 -16.23
N GLN A 332 13.08 -25.91 -16.01
CA GLN A 332 13.84 -26.36 -14.84
C GLN A 332 15.22 -25.70 -14.77
N ASN A 333 15.57 -25.25 -13.57
CA ASN A 333 16.91 -24.79 -13.19
C ASN A 333 17.33 -25.48 -11.87
N GLU A 334 18.55 -25.27 -11.42
CA GLU A 334 19.05 -25.93 -10.19
C GLU A 334 18.22 -25.55 -8.95
N ALA A 335 17.88 -24.27 -8.76
CA ALA A 335 17.06 -23.83 -7.62
C ALA A 335 15.67 -24.47 -7.57
N MET A 336 15.03 -24.70 -8.72
CA MET A 336 13.76 -25.41 -8.81
C MET A 336 13.92 -26.89 -8.48
N LYS A 337 14.97 -27.55 -9.01
CA LYS A 337 15.26 -28.96 -8.74
C LYS A 337 15.56 -29.21 -7.27
N ASP A 338 16.36 -28.34 -6.63
CA ASP A 338 16.76 -28.45 -5.22
C ASP A 338 15.56 -28.38 -4.26
N SER A 339 14.44 -27.81 -4.73
CA SER A 339 13.18 -27.66 -3.98
C SER A 339 12.03 -28.51 -4.53
N ASP A 340 12.31 -29.44 -5.46
CA ASP A 340 11.32 -30.30 -6.12
C ASP A 340 10.19 -29.54 -6.85
N ILE A 341 10.43 -28.29 -7.28
CA ILE A 341 9.44 -27.42 -7.93
C ILE A 341 9.40 -27.71 -9.43
N VAL A 342 8.22 -27.96 -9.98
CA VAL A 342 8.02 -28.16 -11.44
C VAL A 342 7.43 -26.95 -12.14
N ASP A 343 6.69 -26.11 -11.43
CA ASP A 343 6.01 -24.94 -11.98
C ASP A 343 5.88 -23.84 -10.93
N ILE A 344 6.16 -22.60 -11.32
CA ILE A 344 5.91 -21.39 -10.52
C ILE A 344 5.01 -20.49 -11.33
N GLY A 345 3.93 -19.98 -10.74
CA GLY A 345 3.02 -19.03 -11.36
C GLY A 345 2.81 -17.81 -10.46
N VAL A 346 2.99 -16.62 -11.01
CA VAL A 346 2.57 -15.36 -10.38
C VAL A 346 1.45 -14.77 -11.22
N GLU A 347 0.38 -14.35 -10.56
CA GLU A 347 -0.77 -13.68 -11.18
C GLU A 347 -1.11 -12.42 -10.40
N ALA A 348 -1.41 -11.34 -11.11
CA ALA A 348 -2.18 -10.25 -10.53
C ALA A 348 -3.67 -10.63 -10.57
N ARG A 349 -4.39 -10.45 -9.47
CA ARG A 349 -5.84 -10.68 -9.39
C ARG A 349 -6.51 -9.45 -8.83
N ALA A 350 -7.78 -9.23 -9.19
CA ALA A 350 -8.57 -8.11 -8.71
C ALA A 350 -9.92 -8.58 -8.19
N ASN A 351 -10.32 -8.09 -7.02
CA ASN A 351 -11.67 -8.28 -6.49
C ASN A 351 -12.61 -7.12 -6.88
N SER A 352 -12.06 -6.00 -7.35
CA SER A 352 -12.80 -4.82 -7.79
C SER A 352 -11.96 -3.95 -8.74
N SER A 353 -12.55 -2.87 -9.25
CA SER A 353 -11.83 -1.89 -10.07
C SER A 353 -10.82 -1.03 -9.31
N SER A 354 -10.71 -1.18 -7.98
CA SER A 354 -9.80 -0.37 -7.14
C SER A 354 -9.05 -1.19 -6.09
N ASN A 355 -9.16 -2.51 -6.13
CA ASN A 355 -8.44 -3.39 -5.20
C ASN A 355 -8.07 -4.70 -5.89
N GLY A 356 -6.88 -5.19 -5.56
CA GLY A 356 -6.36 -6.45 -6.09
C GLY A 356 -5.24 -6.97 -5.22
N PHE A 357 -4.74 -8.14 -5.55
CA PHE A 357 -3.73 -8.84 -4.78
C PHE A 357 -2.87 -9.68 -5.72
N LEU A 358 -1.69 -10.09 -5.24
CA LEU A 358 -0.83 -11.01 -5.95
C LEU A 358 -1.11 -12.44 -5.51
N PHE A 359 -1.20 -13.34 -6.47
CA PHE A 359 -1.32 -14.76 -6.24
C PHE A 359 -0.04 -15.45 -6.71
N LEU A 360 0.66 -16.14 -5.82
CA LEU A 360 1.88 -16.88 -6.12
C LEU A 360 1.67 -18.36 -5.86
N GLN A 361 1.82 -19.17 -6.89
CA GLN A 361 1.70 -20.60 -6.84
C GLN A 361 3.06 -21.28 -7.05
N TYR A 362 3.32 -22.29 -6.24
CA TYR A 362 4.36 -23.29 -6.46
C TYR A 362 3.71 -24.66 -6.60
N SER A 363 4.13 -25.42 -7.61
CA SER A 363 3.67 -26.78 -7.86
C SER A 363 4.88 -27.72 -7.77
N PHE A 364 4.78 -28.76 -6.96
CA PHE A 364 5.87 -29.72 -6.72
C PHE A 364 5.79 -30.92 -7.67
N SER A 365 6.88 -31.69 -7.76
CA SER A 365 6.98 -32.84 -8.68
C SER A 365 5.96 -33.95 -8.40
N ASN A 366 5.42 -34.05 -7.18
CA ASN A 366 4.35 -34.97 -6.79
C ASN A 366 2.93 -34.45 -7.11
N GLU A 367 2.75 -33.26 -7.70
CA GLU A 367 1.43 -32.66 -8.00
C GLU A 367 0.56 -33.61 -8.84
N ARG A 368 1.14 -34.28 -9.83
CA ARG A 368 0.40 -35.22 -10.69
C ARG A 368 -0.22 -36.38 -9.88
N ASP A 369 0.54 -36.95 -8.95
CA ASP A 369 0.05 -38.07 -8.14
C ASP A 369 -1.00 -37.60 -7.12
N CYS A 370 -0.80 -36.41 -6.55
CA CYS A 370 -1.73 -35.70 -5.68
C CYS A 370 -3.09 -35.46 -6.36
N LEU A 371 -3.09 -34.91 -7.58
CA LEU A 371 -4.31 -34.64 -8.35
C LEU A 371 -5.03 -35.92 -8.78
N ASN A 372 -4.29 -36.96 -9.16
CA ASN A 372 -4.87 -38.26 -9.50
C ASN A 372 -5.60 -38.91 -8.32
N GLU A 373 -5.04 -38.80 -7.11
CA GLU A 373 -5.69 -39.27 -5.89
C GLU A 373 -7.00 -38.52 -5.62
N ILE A 374 -6.94 -37.17 -5.67
CA ILE A 374 -8.11 -36.31 -5.47
C ILE A 374 -9.21 -36.64 -6.49
N GLU A 375 -8.86 -36.82 -7.75
CA GLU A 375 -9.83 -37.18 -8.81
C GLU A 375 -10.42 -38.58 -8.59
N SER A 376 -9.59 -39.55 -8.18
CA SER A 376 -10.03 -40.92 -7.90
C SER A 376 -11.00 -40.97 -6.70
N ALA A 377 -10.73 -40.20 -5.65
CA ALA A 377 -11.61 -40.06 -4.51
C ALA A 377 -12.99 -39.49 -4.92
N LYS A 378 -13.02 -38.45 -5.77
CA LYS A 378 -14.28 -37.92 -6.33
C LYS A 378 -15.07 -38.93 -7.14
N LYS A 379 -14.38 -39.74 -7.97
CA LYS A 379 -15.04 -40.78 -8.77
C LYS A 379 -15.63 -41.88 -7.89
N SER A 380 -15.01 -42.17 -6.75
CA SER A 380 -15.50 -43.20 -5.81
C SER A 380 -16.70 -42.76 -4.97
N SER A 381 -16.99 -41.47 -4.90
CA SER A 381 -18.14 -40.91 -4.16
C SER A 381 -19.37 -40.62 -5.04
N LEU A 382 -19.29 -40.91 -6.34
CA LEU A 382 -20.39 -40.92 -7.31
C LEU A 382 -20.85 -42.37 -7.53
#